data_AF-A0A7Y4WGH1-F1
#
_entry.id   AF-A0A7Y4WGH1-F1
#
_cell.length_a   1.000
_cell.length_b   1.000
_cell.length_c   1.000
_cell.angle_alpha   90.00
_cell.angle_beta   90.00
_cell.angle_gamma   90.00
#
_symmetry.space_group_name_H-M   'P 1'
#
loop_
_entity.id
_entity.type
_entity.pdbx_description
1 polymer ?
#
loop_
_entity_poly.entity_id
_entity_poly.type
_entity_poly.pdbx_seq_one_letter_code
_entity_poly.pdbx_strand_id
1 'polypeptide(L)'
;MAQIPAGTSKINGLDVIFPRPEVVDRQAYAPGIRISKDLDLLYFSGMTPYPPEVDPWDPGEFKMPDDPMERSKLATANVDRLLKAAGSSWLHVVNNVNYTAQPGGGGINFRQFTGDYSPCSTSLRVASTGVPGTNTLYQIMAVAPRKAITARGLAPGIEPVLHREGVTLQELPAAPAIRISSDVDMVYFSGVTAYPAGVDPWNPGSYRLTEDLAAQEKMMADNVDKMLKAAGIGWQNIVLLARTGEVKGLTAMRERLGNWRPCRTTRAVSTGIPGAKVMCEITAVAPRRG
;
A
#
# COMPACT_ATOMS: atom_id res chain seq x y z
N MET A 1 16.44 -22.71 22.98
CA MET A 1 15.73 -21.80 22.05
C MET A 1 16.79 -20.96 21.35
N ALA A 2 16.91 -21.04 20.03
CA ALA A 2 17.85 -20.21 19.27
C ALA A 2 17.39 -18.75 19.31
N GLN A 3 18.33 -17.82 19.54
CA GLN A 3 18.06 -16.39 19.54
C GLN A 3 17.69 -15.93 18.13
N ILE A 4 16.49 -15.38 17.98
CA ILE A 4 16.00 -14.79 16.73
C ILE A 4 16.80 -13.49 16.48
N PRO A 5 17.48 -13.32 15.33
CA PRO A 5 18.26 -12.10 15.05
C PRO A 5 17.38 -10.85 15.06
N ALA A 6 17.92 -9.71 15.52
CA ALA A 6 17.22 -8.43 15.49
C ALA A 6 16.67 -8.14 14.08
N GLY A 7 15.42 -7.67 14.00
CA GLY A 7 14.75 -7.34 12.73
C GLY A 7 14.01 -8.49 12.03
N THR A 8 13.97 -9.71 12.59
CA THR A 8 13.16 -10.81 12.03
C THR A 8 11.77 -10.91 12.69
N SER A 9 10.75 -11.27 11.90
CA SER A 9 9.38 -11.41 12.42
C SER A 9 9.29 -12.61 13.35
N LYS A 10 8.49 -12.49 14.41
CA LYS A 10 8.13 -13.61 15.30
C LYS A 10 7.01 -14.47 14.73
N ILE A 11 6.45 -14.10 13.57
CA ILE A 11 5.34 -14.79 12.93
C ILE A 11 5.88 -15.82 11.93
N ASN A 12 5.48 -17.09 12.10
CA ASN A 12 5.82 -18.14 11.15
C ASN A 12 5.28 -17.80 9.75
N GLY A 13 6.15 -17.84 8.76
CA GLY A 13 5.81 -17.50 7.38
C GLY A 13 5.92 -16.02 7.01
N LEU A 14 6.44 -15.17 7.90
CA LEU A 14 6.88 -13.82 7.55
C LEU A 14 8.39 -13.72 7.66
N ASP A 15 9.07 -13.60 6.53
CA ASP A 15 10.52 -13.44 6.51
C ASP A 15 10.88 -12.03 6.05
N VAL A 16 11.61 -11.31 6.90
CA VAL A 16 12.12 -9.99 6.54
C VAL A 16 13.36 -10.16 5.67
N ILE A 17 13.38 -9.45 4.55
CA ILE A 17 14.47 -9.49 3.57
C ILE A 17 15.34 -8.26 3.75
N PHE A 18 16.55 -8.46 4.28
CA PHE A 18 17.60 -7.45 4.33
C PHE A 18 18.71 -7.84 3.35
N PRO A 19 18.85 -7.15 2.20
CA PRO A 19 19.91 -7.43 1.24
C PRO A 19 21.32 -7.20 1.79
N ARG A 20 21.43 -6.46 2.90
CA ARG A 20 22.67 -6.10 3.59
C ARG A 20 22.53 -6.33 5.11
N PRO A 21 22.69 -7.58 5.58
CA PRO A 21 22.48 -7.93 6.98
C PRO A 21 23.42 -7.19 7.94
N GLU A 22 24.58 -6.72 7.47
CA GLU A 22 25.59 -6.02 8.26
C GLU A 22 25.22 -4.58 8.66
N VAL A 23 24.09 -4.06 8.16
CA VAL A 23 23.60 -2.70 8.51
C VAL A 23 22.14 -2.66 8.98
N VAL A 24 21.57 -3.81 9.35
CA VAL A 24 20.16 -3.92 9.80
C VAL A 24 19.88 -2.99 10.98
N ASP A 25 20.81 -2.88 11.93
CA ASP A 25 20.67 -2.00 13.10
C ASP A 25 20.57 -0.50 12.75
N ARG A 26 20.89 -0.13 11.50
CA ARG A 26 20.82 1.25 11.01
C ARG A 26 19.53 1.53 10.21
N GLN A 27 18.68 0.52 9.98
CA GLN A 27 17.46 0.65 9.18
C GLN A 27 16.21 0.75 10.07
N ALA A 28 15.28 1.64 9.69
CA ALA A 28 14.03 1.86 10.43
C ALA A 28 12.84 1.05 9.89
N TYR A 29 13.01 0.36 8.76
CA TYR A 29 11.99 -0.40 8.04
C TYR A 29 12.63 -1.60 7.33
N ALA A 30 11.82 -2.60 7.00
CA ALA A 30 12.24 -3.71 6.14
C ALA A 30 12.29 -3.27 4.67
N PRO A 31 13.35 -3.61 3.92
CA PRO A 31 13.40 -3.43 2.47
C PRO A 31 12.42 -4.32 1.70
N GLY A 32 12.09 -5.49 2.24
CA GLY A 32 11.13 -6.42 1.67
C GLY A 32 10.67 -7.45 2.69
N ILE A 33 9.50 -8.02 2.49
CA ILE A 33 8.95 -9.09 3.33
C ILE A 33 8.43 -10.19 2.41
N ARG A 34 8.89 -11.42 2.64
CA ARG A 34 8.30 -12.63 2.05
C ARG A 34 7.15 -13.09 2.92
N ILE A 35 6.03 -13.41 2.29
CA ILE A 35 4.81 -13.90 2.92
C ILE A 35 4.60 -15.35 2.50
N SER A 36 4.49 -16.26 3.47
CA SER A 36 4.21 -17.66 3.24
C SER A 36 2.80 -17.85 2.68
N LYS A 37 2.63 -18.90 1.88
CA LYS A 37 1.34 -19.40 1.38
C LYS A 37 0.33 -19.78 2.48
N ASP A 38 0.81 -19.94 3.71
CA ASP A 38 -0.01 -20.30 4.87
C ASP A 38 -0.57 -19.05 5.58
N LEU A 39 -0.38 -17.87 4.99
CA LEU A 39 -0.89 -16.59 5.48
C LEU A 39 -1.79 -15.95 4.42
N ASP A 40 -2.87 -15.34 4.90
CA ASP A 40 -3.75 -14.50 4.08
C ASP A 40 -3.21 -13.07 4.03
N LEU A 41 -3.34 -12.38 2.90
CA LEU A 41 -2.99 -10.97 2.77
C LEU A 41 -4.18 -10.09 3.19
N LEU A 42 -3.89 -8.96 3.83
CA LEU A 42 -4.86 -7.95 4.24
C LEU A 42 -4.52 -6.62 3.56
N TYR A 43 -5.50 -6.00 2.91
CA TYR A 43 -5.41 -4.64 2.38
C TYR A 43 -6.35 -3.73 3.15
N PHE A 44 -5.84 -2.64 3.69
CA PHE A 44 -6.63 -1.68 4.44
C PHE A 44 -6.98 -0.51 3.52
N SER A 45 -8.18 0.03 3.72
CA SER A 45 -8.52 1.34 3.20
C SER A 45 -7.59 2.42 3.80
N GLY A 46 -7.63 3.65 3.27
CA GLY A 46 -6.88 4.76 3.85
C GLY A 46 -7.31 4.98 5.30
N MET A 47 -6.45 4.65 6.26
CA MET A 47 -6.72 4.74 7.68
C MET A 47 -6.44 6.16 8.15
N THR A 48 -7.50 6.82 8.61
CA THR A 48 -7.46 8.21 9.06
C THR A 48 -7.93 8.30 10.51
N PRO A 49 -7.89 9.49 11.14
CA PRO A 49 -8.43 9.68 12.49
C PRO A 49 -9.95 9.44 12.58
N TYR A 50 -10.68 9.46 11.46
CA TYR A 50 -12.09 9.09 11.46
C TYR A 50 -12.26 7.60 11.75
N PRO A 51 -13.16 7.22 12.67
CA PRO A 51 -13.54 5.83 12.85
C PRO A 51 -14.01 5.22 11.52
N PRO A 52 -13.76 3.92 11.24
CA PRO A 52 -14.12 3.29 9.97
C PRO A 52 -15.61 3.39 9.58
N GLU A 53 -16.49 3.59 10.57
CA GLU A 53 -17.93 3.79 10.42
C GLU A 53 -18.36 5.24 10.15
N VAL A 54 -17.45 6.21 10.25
CA VAL A 54 -17.74 7.63 10.03
C VAL A 54 -17.29 8.04 8.63
N ASP A 55 -18.20 8.60 7.84
CA ASP A 55 -17.85 9.23 6.57
C ASP A 55 -17.13 10.56 6.85
N PRO A 56 -15.87 10.73 6.41
CA PRO A 56 -15.14 11.99 6.62
C PRO A 56 -15.77 13.20 5.92
N TRP A 57 -16.63 12.98 4.92
CA TRP A 57 -17.31 14.03 4.15
C TRP A 57 -18.70 14.37 4.70
N ASP A 58 -19.30 13.44 5.46
CA ASP A 58 -20.54 13.64 6.21
C ASP A 58 -20.41 13.03 7.62
N PRO A 59 -19.65 13.68 8.51
CA PRO A 59 -19.25 13.07 9.77
C PRO A 59 -20.36 13.03 10.83
N GLY A 60 -21.54 13.62 10.56
CA GLY A 60 -22.61 13.79 11.52
C GLY A 60 -22.15 14.47 12.82
N GLU A 61 -22.38 13.79 13.95
CA GLU A 61 -22.00 14.29 15.27
C GLU A 61 -20.51 14.14 15.59
N PHE A 62 -19.75 13.37 14.80
CA PHE A 62 -18.33 13.16 15.06
C PHE A 62 -17.54 14.47 14.87
N LYS A 63 -16.81 14.88 15.92
CA LYS A 63 -15.94 16.05 15.89
C LYS A 63 -14.48 15.62 15.87
N MET A 64 -13.78 16.04 14.83
CA MET A 64 -12.34 15.81 14.70
C MET A 64 -11.59 16.60 15.77
N PRO A 65 -10.65 16.00 16.52
CA PRO A 65 -9.83 16.73 17.47
C PRO A 65 -8.97 17.79 16.80
N ASP A 66 -8.84 18.95 17.46
CA ASP A 66 -7.99 20.04 16.98
C ASP A 66 -6.49 19.67 17.05
N ASP A 67 -6.09 18.90 18.06
CA ASP A 67 -4.70 18.47 18.23
C ASP A 67 -4.28 17.45 17.14
N PRO A 68 -3.28 17.78 16.29
CA PRO A 68 -2.72 16.84 15.31
C PRO A 68 -2.17 15.54 15.92
N MET A 69 -1.73 15.56 17.18
CA MET A 69 -1.23 14.38 17.87
C MET A 69 -2.38 13.43 18.23
N GLU A 70 -3.47 13.94 18.79
CA GLU A 70 -4.68 13.15 19.05
C GLU A 70 -5.26 12.55 17.75
N ARG A 71 -5.26 13.31 16.65
CA ARG A 71 -5.62 12.78 15.33
C ARG A 71 -4.75 11.59 14.93
N SER A 72 -3.44 11.67 15.13
CA SER A 72 -2.52 10.57 14.82
C SER A 72 -2.77 9.34 15.71
N LYS A 73 -3.15 9.54 16.98
CA LYS A 73 -3.55 8.46 17.91
C LYS A 73 -4.80 7.76 17.44
N LEU A 74 -5.81 8.50 17.01
CA LEU A 74 -7.05 7.92 16.47
C LEU A 74 -6.78 7.12 15.19
N ALA A 75 -6.00 7.66 14.25
CA ALA A 75 -5.66 6.94 13.02
C ALA A 75 -4.94 5.62 13.31
N THR A 76 -4.02 5.64 14.28
CA THR A 76 -3.30 4.45 14.73
C THR A 76 -4.23 3.46 15.44
N ALA A 77 -5.13 3.93 16.30
CA ALA A 77 -6.12 3.08 16.97
C ALA A 77 -7.07 2.39 15.99
N ASN A 78 -7.42 3.05 14.88
CA ASN A 78 -8.25 2.45 13.83
C ASN A 78 -7.52 1.30 13.11
N VAL A 79 -6.21 1.45 12.84
CA VAL A 79 -5.38 0.36 12.30
C VAL A 79 -5.35 -0.83 13.28
N ASP A 80 -5.10 -0.57 14.57
CA ASP A 80 -5.04 -1.61 15.61
C ASP A 80 -6.35 -2.39 15.72
N ARG A 81 -7.49 -1.67 15.72
CA ARG A 81 -8.82 -2.26 15.78
C ARG A 81 -9.05 -3.24 14.63
N LEU A 82 -8.67 -2.86 13.41
CA LEU A 82 -8.84 -3.71 12.22
C LEU A 82 -7.88 -4.90 12.18
N LEU A 83 -6.63 -4.71 12.61
CA LEU A 83 -5.70 -5.83 12.76
C LEU A 83 -6.28 -6.88 13.72
N LYS A 84 -6.78 -6.45 14.89
CA LYS A 84 -7.42 -7.34 15.87
C LYS A 84 -8.66 -8.04 15.32
N ALA A 85 -9.51 -7.31 14.60
CA ALA A 85 -10.68 -7.88 13.95
C ALA A 85 -10.32 -8.96 12.91
N ALA A 86 -9.18 -8.80 12.24
CA ALA A 86 -8.63 -9.84 11.35
C ALA A 86 -7.97 -11.01 12.10
N GLY A 87 -7.93 -11.03 13.44
CA GLY A 87 -7.13 -12.00 14.19
C GLY A 87 -5.62 -11.83 13.97
N SER A 88 -5.21 -10.61 13.62
CA SER A 88 -3.83 -10.18 13.41
C SER A 88 -3.40 -9.18 14.48
N SER A 89 -2.18 -8.68 14.35
CA SER A 89 -1.60 -7.64 15.22
C SER A 89 -0.65 -6.79 14.41
N TRP A 90 -0.07 -5.76 15.03
CA TRP A 90 0.96 -4.91 14.40
C TRP A 90 2.18 -5.69 13.89
N LEU A 91 2.47 -6.86 14.48
CA LEU A 91 3.53 -7.76 13.99
C LEU A 91 3.20 -8.42 12.64
N HIS A 92 1.97 -8.29 12.18
CA HIS A 92 1.52 -8.81 10.89
C HIS A 92 1.42 -7.72 9.81
N VAL A 93 1.65 -6.45 10.13
CA VAL A 93 1.73 -5.39 9.11
C VAL A 93 2.96 -5.66 8.25
N VAL A 94 2.79 -5.75 6.94
CA VAL A 94 3.88 -6.02 5.99
C VAL A 94 4.25 -4.79 5.18
N ASN A 95 3.34 -3.83 5.03
CA ASN A 95 3.61 -2.56 4.39
C ASN A 95 2.75 -1.44 4.99
N ASN A 96 3.31 -0.24 5.07
CA ASN A 96 2.54 0.96 5.34
C ASN A 96 3.02 2.15 4.48
N VAL A 97 2.10 3.00 4.04
CA VAL A 97 2.37 4.31 3.45
C VAL A 97 1.70 5.38 4.32
N ASN A 98 2.49 6.27 4.90
CA ASN A 98 2.03 7.32 5.79
C ASN A 98 2.02 8.65 5.05
N TYR A 99 0.84 9.17 4.74
CA TYR A 99 0.66 10.54 4.26
C TYR A 99 0.53 11.45 5.47
N THR A 100 1.34 12.51 5.54
CA THR A 100 1.35 13.47 6.66
C THR A 100 1.24 14.90 6.12
N ALA A 101 0.18 15.60 6.50
CA ALA A 101 -0.03 17.00 6.14
C ALA A 101 0.37 17.94 7.29
N GLN A 102 0.75 19.17 6.95
CA GLN A 102 1.06 20.22 7.93
C GLN A 102 -0.15 21.13 8.17
N PRO A 103 -0.25 21.78 9.35
CA PRO A 103 0.65 21.67 10.51
C PRO A 103 0.42 20.41 11.35
N GLY A 104 1.49 19.87 11.95
CA GLY A 104 1.42 18.77 12.91
C GLY A 104 1.50 17.34 12.33
N GLY A 105 2.01 17.21 11.10
CA GLY A 105 2.23 15.92 10.43
C GLY A 105 3.49 15.22 10.93
N GLY A 106 3.39 14.46 12.01
CA GLY A 106 4.45 13.57 12.51
C GLY A 106 4.14 12.08 12.36
N GLY A 107 2.86 11.72 12.25
CA GLY A 107 2.41 10.34 12.48
C GLY A 107 2.78 9.85 13.88
N ILE A 108 2.43 8.61 14.21
CA ILE A 108 2.91 7.96 15.43
C ILE A 108 4.13 7.10 15.11
N ASN A 109 5.09 7.05 16.04
CA ASN A 109 6.17 6.08 15.97
C ASN A 109 5.61 4.66 16.14
N PHE A 110 5.51 3.91 15.05
CA PHE A 110 4.97 2.55 15.08
C PHE A 110 5.84 1.53 15.82
N ARG A 111 7.10 1.86 16.15
CA ARG A 111 7.97 0.95 16.95
C ARG A 111 7.39 0.62 18.32
N GLN A 112 6.56 1.49 18.90
CA GLN A 112 5.90 1.16 20.16
C GLN A 112 4.93 -0.03 20.04
N PHE A 113 4.44 -0.32 18.83
CA PHE A 113 3.53 -1.44 18.54
C PHE A 113 4.25 -2.63 17.92
N THR A 114 5.27 -2.38 17.10
CA THR A 114 6.01 -3.45 16.40
C THR A 114 7.23 -3.95 17.19
N GLY A 115 7.67 -3.22 18.22
CA GLY A 115 8.91 -3.54 18.94
C GLY A 115 10.10 -3.51 18.00
N ASP A 116 10.89 -4.59 18.01
CA ASP A 116 12.05 -4.75 17.12
C ASP A 116 11.65 -5.14 15.69
N TYR A 117 10.37 -5.49 15.44
CA TYR A 117 9.87 -5.77 14.11
C TYR A 117 9.69 -4.48 13.31
N SER A 118 10.03 -4.52 12.03
CA SER A 118 9.98 -3.37 11.14
C SER A 118 9.27 -3.74 9.83
N PRO A 119 8.03 -3.26 9.57
CA PRO A 119 7.37 -3.49 8.29
C PRO A 119 8.05 -2.71 7.15
N CYS A 120 7.69 -2.99 5.90
CA CYS A 120 8.00 -2.06 4.81
C CYS A 120 7.25 -0.75 5.07
N SER A 121 7.90 0.40 4.92
CA SER A 121 7.25 1.68 5.23
C SER A 121 7.66 2.77 4.25
N THR A 122 6.69 3.59 3.86
CA THR A 122 6.88 4.85 3.13
C THR A 122 6.26 5.98 3.94
N SER A 123 6.91 7.13 4.03
CA SER A 123 6.33 8.32 4.66
C SER A 123 6.40 9.50 3.70
N LEU A 124 5.24 10.09 3.40
CA LEU A 124 5.06 11.19 2.45
C LEU A 124 4.57 12.42 3.20
N ARG A 125 5.27 13.54 3.06
CA ARG A 125 4.75 14.85 3.46
C ARG A 125 3.94 15.41 2.30
N VAL A 126 2.68 15.73 2.55
CA VAL A 126 1.74 16.19 1.53
C VAL A 126 1.16 17.55 1.92
N ALA A 127 0.81 18.37 0.93
CA ALA A 127 0.12 19.63 1.19
C ALA A 127 -1.26 19.39 1.87
N SER A 128 -1.89 18.27 1.53
CA SER A 128 -3.11 17.75 2.15
C SER A 128 -3.15 16.24 1.97
N THR A 129 -3.70 15.52 2.94
CA THR A 129 -4.02 14.08 2.81
C THR A 129 -5.16 13.83 1.83
N GLY A 130 -5.89 14.89 1.45
CA GLY A 130 -7.13 14.80 0.68
C GLY A 130 -8.34 14.38 1.52
N VAL A 131 -8.23 14.25 2.85
CA VAL A 131 -9.35 13.94 3.75
C VAL A 131 -9.54 15.09 4.77
N PRO A 132 -10.75 15.65 4.95
CA PRO A 132 -10.98 16.88 5.72
C PRO A 132 -10.48 16.79 7.14
N GLY A 133 -9.84 17.85 7.64
CA GLY A 133 -9.39 17.91 9.03
C GLY A 133 -8.32 16.88 9.41
N THR A 134 -7.85 16.04 8.50
CA THR A 134 -6.84 15.02 8.80
C THR A 134 -5.44 15.54 8.49
N ASN A 135 -4.52 15.31 9.42
CA ASN A 135 -3.09 15.56 9.26
C ASN A 135 -2.32 14.27 8.95
N THR A 136 -2.98 13.10 9.01
CA THR A 136 -2.37 11.82 8.67
C THR A 136 -3.35 10.86 8.01
N LEU A 137 -2.85 10.06 7.09
CA LEU A 137 -3.54 8.93 6.46
C LEU A 137 -2.54 7.78 6.30
N TYR A 138 -2.90 6.57 6.72
CA TYR A 138 -2.09 5.37 6.55
C TYR A 138 -2.70 4.43 5.52
N GLN A 139 -1.96 4.07 4.49
CA GLN A 139 -2.28 2.93 3.64
C GLN A 139 -1.58 1.71 4.24
N ILE A 140 -2.31 0.69 4.68
CA ILE A 140 -1.72 -0.48 5.34
C ILE A 140 -1.93 -1.73 4.48
N MET A 141 -0.88 -2.54 4.33
CA MET A 141 -0.98 -3.95 3.99
C MET A 141 -0.49 -4.77 5.18
N ALA A 142 -1.22 -5.82 5.53
CA ALA A 142 -0.86 -6.75 6.59
C ALA A 142 -1.10 -8.18 6.14
N VAL A 143 -0.82 -9.15 6.98
CA VAL A 143 -1.18 -10.55 6.77
C VAL A 143 -1.96 -11.08 7.96
N ALA A 144 -2.49 -12.28 7.84
CA ALA A 144 -3.15 -12.98 8.92
C ALA A 144 -2.96 -14.49 8.81
N PRO A 145 -3.13 -15.24 9.91
CA PRO A 145 -3.25 -16.69 9.83
C PRO A 145 -4.31 -17.10 8.80
N ARG A 146 -3.95 -18.02 7.90
CA ARG A 146 -4.85 -18.51 6.87
C ARG A 146 -6.10 -19.10 7.50
N LYS A 147 -7.26 -18.59 7.10
CA LYS A 147 -8.53 -19.25 7.43
C LYS A 147 -8.86 -20.26 6.35
N ALA A 148 -9.43 -21.39 6.76
CA ALA A 148 -10.12 -22.25 5.82
C ALA A 148 -11.18 -21.40 5.11
N ILE A 149 -11.25 -21.47 3.78
CA ILE A 149 -12.23 -20.72 3.01
C ILE A 149 -13.61 -21.30 3.35
N THR A 150 -14.32 -20.68 4.29
CA THR A 150 -15.63 -21.13 4.75
C THR A 150 -16.77 -20.26 4.24
N ALA A 151 -16.47 -19.08 3.67
CA ALA A 151 -17.49 -18.12 3.27
C ALA A 151 -17.98 -18.29 1.82
N ARG A 152 -19.30 -18.11 1.63
CA ARG A 152 -19.96 -17.82 0.35
C ARG A 152 -19.99 -16.31 0.12
N GLY A 153 -18.84 -15.69 -0.15
CA GLY A 153 -18.76 -14.31 -0.64
C GLY A 153 -18.97 -14.23 -2.17
N LEU A 154 -18.93 -13.01 -2.74
CA LEU A 154 -19.04 -12.79 -4.20
C LEU A 154 -17.89 -13.45 -5.00
N ALA A 155 -16.74 -13.71 -4.36
CA ALA A 155 -15.64 -14.50 -4.89
C ALA A 155 -15.00 -15.34 -3.76
N PRO A 156 -14.67 -16.63 -3.99
CA PRO A 156 -13.97 -17.45 -3.01
C PRO A 156 -12.63 -16.84 -2.58
N GLY A 157 -12.32 -16.87 -1.28
CA GLY A 157 -11.04 -16.42 -0.74
C GLY A 157 -10.88 -14.89 -0.60
N ILE A 158 -11.95 -14.10 -0.79
CA ILE A 158 -11.95 -12.65 -0.56
C ILE A 158 -13.04 -12.30 0.45
N GLU A 159 -12.66 -11.69 1.58
CA GLU A 159 -13.58 -11.40 2.68
C GLU A 159 -13.35 -10.00 3.26
N PRO A 160 -14.40 -9.20 3.51
CA PRO A 160 -14.26 -7.94 4.25
C PRO A 160 -13.95 -8.22 5.72
N VAL A 161 -13.07 -7.40 6.30
CA VAL A 161 -12.80 -7.40 7.73
C VAL A 161 -13.63 -6.31 8.39
N LEU A 162 -14.56 -6.72 9.23
CA LEU A 162 -15.46 -5.82 9.96
C LEU A 162 -14.94 -5.62 11.38
N HIS A 163 -14.91 -4.37 11.83
CA HIS A 163 -14.23 -4.00 13.08
C HIS A 163 -15.09 -4.20 14.34
N ARG A 164 -16.39 -4.51 14.20
CA ARG A 164 -17.32 -4.77 15.30
C ARG A 164 -18.38 -5.81 14.89
N GLU A 165 -18.84 -6.58 15.85
CA GLU A 165 -19.90 -7.58 15.65
C GLU A 165 -21.24 -6.92 15.35
N GLY A 166 -22.07 -7.56 14.52
CA GLY A 166 -23.42 -7.10 14.18
C GLY A 166 -23.51 -6.00 13.12
N VAL A 167 -22.41 -5.39 12.70
CA VAL A 167 -22.39 -4.46 11.55
C VAL A 167 -22.28 -5.21 10.24
N THR A 168 -23.01 -4.73 9.25
CA THR A 168 -22.99 -5.18 7.87
C THR A 168 -22.22 -4.21 6.98
N LEU A 169 -21.73 -4.68 5.82
CA LEU A 169 -21.01 -3.83 4.87
C LEU A 169 -21.90 -2.69 4.34
N GLN A 170 -23.21 -2.90 4.26
CA GLN A 170 -24.21 -1.94 3.80
C GLN A 170 -24.36 -0.74 4.75
N GLU A 171 -23.93 -0.87 6.00
CA GLU A 171 -23.96 0.19 7.02
C GLU A 171 -22.65 0.99 7.07
N LEU A 172 -21.67 0.69 6.21
CA LEU A 172 -20.36 1.33 6.17
C LEU A 172 -20.15 2.12 4.87
N PRO A 173 -19.41 3.25 4.91
CA PRO A 173 -19.09 4.03 3.71
C PRO A 173 -18.14 3.26 2.75
N ALA A 174 -17.30 2.37 3.30
CA ALA A 174 -16.46 1.46 2.54
C ALA A 174 -16.05 0.26 3.41
N ALA A 175 -15.56 -0.83 2.78
CA ALA A 175 -14.91 -1.91 3.50
C ALA A 175 -13.64 -1.38 4.21
N PRO A 176 -13.50 -1.54 5.53
CA PRO A 176 -12.34 -1.01 6.26
C PRO A 176 -11.04 -1.72 5.89
N ALA A 177 -11.10 -3.04 5.70
CA ALA A 177 -10.03 -3.84 5.14
C ALA A 177 -10.60 -5.08 4.40
N ILE A 178 -9.80 -5.65 3.50
CA ILE A 178 -10.11 -6.86 2.75
C ILE A 178 -9.04 -7.90 3.02
N ARG A 179 -9.46 -9.14 3.28
CA ARG A 179 -8.62 -10.33 3.33
C ARG A 179 -8.61 -11.04 1.99
N ILE A 180 -7.45 -11.56 1.60
CA ILE A 180 -7.23 -12.36 0.40
C ILE A 180 -6.47 -13.65 0.78
N SER A 181 -7.10 -14.79 0.58
CA SER A 181 -6.51 -16.13 0.70
C SER A 181 -6.14 -16.64 -0.70
N SER A 182 -4.86 -16.90 -0.99
CA SER A 182 -4.43 -17.30 -2.35
C SER A 182 -3.31 -18.34 -2.41
N ASP A 183 -3.27 -19.09 -3.51
CA ASP A 183 -2.27 -20.12 -3.82
C ASP A 183 -1.22 -19.67 -4.89
N VAL A 184 -1.15 -18.37 -5.23
CA VAL A 184 -0.22 -17.79 -6.24
C VAL A 184 0.73 -16.71 -5.66
N ASP A 185 1.86 -16.43 -6.32
CA ASP A 185 2.81 -15.38 -5.90
C ASP A 185 2.27 -13.99 -6.27
N MET A 186 2.60 -12.96 -5.48
CA MET A 186 2.27 -11.55 -5.78
C MET A 186 3.53 -10.72 -6.03
N VAL A 187 3.48 -9.78 -6.97
CA VAL A 187 4.59 -8.92 -7.43
C VAL A 187 4.16 -7.46 -7.38
N TYR A 188 4.68 -6.65 -6.46
CA TYR A 188 4.38 -5.22 -6.40
C TYR A 188 5.48 -4.38 -7.07
N PHE A 189 5.10 -3.49 -8.00
CA PHE A 189 5.96 -2.43 -8.54
C PHE A 189 5.50 -1.08 -7.98
N SER A 190 6.38 -0.38 -7.28
CA SER A 190 6.10 0.98 -6.79
C SER A 190 5.99 1.99 -7.93
N GLY A 191 5.56 3.21 -7.62
CA GLY A 191 5.30 4.31 -8.56
C GLY A 191 6.29 4.44 -9.72
N VAL A 192 5.97 3.83 -10.86
CA VAL A 192 6.69 3.88 -12.13
C VAL A 192 6.31 5.14 -12.87
N THR A 193 7.27 5.96 -13.27
CA THR A 193 7.05 7.21 -14.03
C THR A 193 7.64 7.12 -15.44
N ALA A 194 7.58 8.22 -16.19
CA ALA A 194 8.21 8.35 -17.50
C ALA A 194 9.75 8.34 -17.47
N TYR A 195 10.38 8.53 -16.31
CA TYR A 195 11.85 8.48 -16.22
C TYR A 195 12.36 7.06 -16.47
N PRO A 196 13.39 6.86 -17.31
CA PRO A 196 14.00 5.54 -17.51
C PRO A 196 14.50 4.94 -16.20
N ALA A 197 14.43 3.60 -16.09
CA ALA A 197 15.04 2.86 -14.99
C ALA A 197 16.56 3.10 -14.98
N GLY A 198 17.02 4.01 -14.13
CA GLY A 198 18.42 4.45 -14.06
C GLY A 198 18.60 5.97 -14.09
N VAL A 199 17.55 6.73 -14.41
CA VAL A 199 17.55 8.18 -14.26
C VAL A 199 16.90 8.55 -12.94
N ASP A 200 17.64 9.27 -12.10
CA ASP A 200 17.09 9.87 -10.89
C ASP A 200 16.23 11.08 -11.28
N PRO A 201 14.91 11.06 -11.00
CA PRO A 201 14.02 12.18 -11.34
C PRO A 201 14.32 13.47 -10.58
N TRP A 202 15.04 13.40 -9.45
CA TRP A 202 15.39 14.56 -8.63
C TRP A 202 16.75 15.17 -9.02
N ASN A 203 17.60 14.40 -9.69
CA ASN A 203 18.86 14.87 -10.27
C ASN A 203 19.09 14.23 -11.65
N PRO A 204 18.31 14.63 -12.67
CA PRO A 204 18.30 13.92 -13.94
C PRO A 204 19.49 14.26 -14.86
N GLY A 205 20.47 15.05 -14.40
CA GLY A 205 21.60 15.50 -15.23
C GLY A 205 21.13 16.35 -16.41
N SER A 206 21.46 15.95 -17.64
CA SER A 206 20.93 16.57 -18.86
C SER A 206 19.57 16.00 -19.28
N TYR A 207 19.10 14.92 -18.66
CA TYR A 207 17.84 14.29 -19.02
C TYR A 207 16.67 15.18 -18.62
N ARG A 208 15.74 15.39 -19.56
CA ARG A 208 14.52 16.15 -19.31
C ARG A 208 13.36 15.34 -19.81
N LEU A 209 12.32 15.25 -18.98
CA LEU A 209 11.06 14.72 -19.46
C LEU A 209 10.47 15.70 -20.46
N THR A 210 9.85 15.15 -21.48
CA THR A 210 8.98 15.90 -22.38
C THR A 210 7.79 16.45 -21.59
N GLU A 211 7.35 17.66 -21.90
CA GLU A 211 6.12 18.23 -21.34
C GLU A 211 4.86 17.56 -21.93
N ASP A 212 4.98 16.77 -22.99
CA ASP A 212 3.87 16.04 -23.57
C ASP A 212 3.48 14.83 -22.70
N LEU A 213 2.25 14.86 -22.18
CA LEU A 213 1.71 13.81 -21.31
C LEU A 213 1.60 12.47 -22.04
N ALA A 214 1.24 12.46 -23.33
CA ALA A 214 1.08 11.20 -24.07
C ALA A 214 2.44 10.50 -24.26
N ALA A 215 3.49 11.26 -24.58
CA ALA A 215 4.84 10.73 -24.64
C ALA A 215 5.34 10.24 -23.26
N GLN A 216 5.08 10.98 -22.17
CA GLN A 216 5.41 10.52 -20.82
C GLN A 216 4.68 9.22 -20.45
N GLU A 217 3.39 9.10 -20.79
CA GLU A 217 2.61 7.88 -20.56
C GLU A 217 3.21 6.68 -21.30
N LYS A 218 3.61 6.88 -22.57
CA LYS A 218 4.27 5.83 -23.35
C LYS A 218 5.60 5.41 -22.71
N MET A 219 6.41 6.36 -22.27
CA MET A 219 7.70 6.08 -21.62
C MET A 219 7.50 5.33 -20.29
N MET A 220 6.50 5.72 -19.49
CA MET A 220 6.12 5.02 -18.27
C MET A 220 5.68 3.58 -18.58
N ALA A 221 4.86 3.38 -19.61
CA ALA A 221 4.45 2.05 -20.03
C ALA A 221 5.65 1.21 -20.54
N ASP A 222 6.56 1.79 -21.31
CA ASP A 222 7.82 1.15 -21.73
C ASP A 222 8.69 0.73 -20.51
N ASN A 223 8.63 1.47 -19.40
CA ASN A 223 9.31 1.08 -18.17
C ASN A 223 8.59 -0.08 -17.46
N VAL A 224 7.25 -0.05 -17.40
CA VAL A 224 6.47 -1.17 -16.86
C VAL A 224 6.71 -2.46 -17.66
N ASP A 225 6.81 -2.40 -19.00
CA ASP A 225 7.20 -3.55 -19.84
C ASP A 225 8.50 -4.20 -19.35
N LYS A 226 9.54 -3.37 -19.19
CA LYS A 226 10.86 -3.84 -18.77
C LYS A 226 10.80 -4.47 -17.39
N MET A 227 10.03 -3.88 -16.46
CA MET A 227 9.86 -4.38 -15.10
C MET A 227 9.11 -5.71 -15.05
N LEU A 228 8.00 -5.83 -15.79
CA LEU A 228 7.25 -7.08 -15.90
C LEU A 228 8.11 -8.19 -16.52
N LYS A 229 8.80 -7.88 -17.64
CA LYS A 229 9.69 -8.83 -18.32
C LYS A 229 10.82 -9.29 -17.40
N ALA A 230 11.40 -8.37 -16.62
CA ALA A 230 12.42 -8.71 -15.64
C ALA A 230 11.87 -9.62 -14.52
N ALA A 231 10.61 -9.44 -14.14
CA ALA A 231 9.90 -10.31 -13.20
C ALA A 231 9.44 -11.64 -13.82
N GLY A 232 9.68 -11.87 -15.12
CA GLY A 232 9.26 -13.08 -15.83
C GLY A 232 7.74 -13.18 -16.01
N ILE A 233 7.05 -12.04 -15.96
CA ILE A 233 5.60 -11.92 -16.07
C ILE A 233 5.22 -10.92 -17.17
N GLY A 234 3.98 -10.98 -17.64
CA GLY A 234 3.44 -10.05 -18.64
C GLY A 234 2.50 -9.03 -18.04
N TRP A 235 2.00 -8.12 -18.86
CA TRP A 235 0.96 -7.16 -18.43
C TRP A 235 -0.31 -7.83 -17.94
N GLN A 236 -0.56 -9.05 -18.43
CA GLN A 236 -1.66 -9.93 -18.06
C GLN A 236 -1.55 -10.43 -16.61
N ASN A 237 -0.36 -10.32 -16.01
CA ASN A 237 -0.13 -10.67 -14.62
C ASN A 237 -0.41 -9.53 -13.66
N ILE A 238 -0.56 -8.29 -14.13
CA ILE A 238 -0.93 -7.19 -13.26
C ILE A 238 -2.33 -7.45 -12.70
N VAL A 239 -2.50 -7.32 -11.38
CA VAL A 239 -3.79 -7.46 -10.67
C VAL A 239 -4.26 -6.16 -10.02
N LEU A 240 -3.36 -5.25 -9.66
CA LEU A 240 -3.64 -3.90 -9.17
C LEU A 240 -2.74 -2.88 -9.89
N LEU A 241 -3.22 -1.67 -10.10
CA LEU A 241 -2.48 -0.59 -10.71
C LEU A 241 -2.93 0.75 -10.10
N ALA A 242 -2.16 1.36 -9.21
CA ALA A 242 -2.46 2.67 -8.67
C ALA A 242 -1.68 3.77 -9.42
N ARG A 243 -2.35 4.42 -10.37
CA ARG A 243 -1.85 5.61 -11.07
C ARG A 243 -1.89 6.83 -10.16
N THR A 244 -0.94 7.75 -10.30
CA THR A 244 -0.91 9.08 -9.66
C THR A 244 -0.48 10.12 -10.71
N GLY A 245 -0.93 11.38 -10.61
CA GLY A 245 -0.54 12.47 -11.53
C GLY A 245 -1.68 13.02 -12.39
N GLU A 246 -1.33 13.68 -13.48
CA GLU A 246 -2.24 14.07 -14.55
C GLU A 246 -2.92 12.83 -15.15
N VAL A 247 -4.25 12.88 -15.23
CA VAL A 247 -5.11 11.70 -15.49
C VAL A 247 -5.62 11.60 -16.93
N LYS A 248 -5.25 12.54 -17.80
CA LYS A 248 -5.50 12.45 -19.25
C LYS A 248 -4.52 11.42 -19.86
N GLY A 249 -4.95 10.71 -20.90
CA GLY A 249 -4.14 9.68 -21.57
C GLY A 249 -4.09 8.33 -20.83
N LEU A 250 -4.45 7.26 -21.53
CA LEU A 250 -4.24 5.85 -21.13
C LEU A 250 -3.87 4.99 -22.35
N THR A 251 -3.52 5.61 -23.47
CA THR A 251 -3.48 4.92 -24.76
C THR A 251 -2.37 3.88 -24.75
N ALA A 252 -1.18 4.24 -24.27
CA ALA A 252 -0.02 3.35 -24.27
C ALA A 252 -0.19 2.18 -23.29
N MET A 253 -0.76 2.42 -22.11
CA MET A 253 -1.04 1.32 -21.18
C MET A 253 -2.18 0.42 -21.67
N ARG A 254 -3.21 1.00 -22.30
CA ARG A 254 -4.36 0.26 -22.83
C ARG A 254 -3.95 -0.67 -23.98
N GLU A 255 -3.02 -0.24 -24.83
CA GLU A 255 -2.44 -1.08 -25.88
C GLU A 255 -1.74 -2.32 -25.30
N ARG A 256 -0.90 -2.15 -24.26
CA ARG A 256 -0.14 -3.28 -23.66
C ARG A 256 -0.99 -4.22 -22.82
N LEU A 257 -1.96 -3.66 -22.11
CA LEU A 257 -2.99 -4.45 -21.43
C LEU A 257 -3.85 -5.21 -22.45
N GLY A 258 -4.01 -4.72 -23.68
CA GLY A 258 -4.82 -5.34 -24.72
C GLY A 258 -6.27 -5.51 -24.27
N ASN A 259 -6.71 -6.75 -24.08
CA ASN A 259 -8.03 -7.06 -23.51
C ASN A 259 -8.02 -7.28 -21.97
N TRP A 260 -6.85 -7.33 -21.33
CA TRP A 260 -6.69 -7.49 -19.88
C TRP A 260 -7.04 -6.20 -19.12
N ARG A 261 -7.63 -6.33 -17.92
CA ARG A 261 -8.16 -5.20 -17.13
C ARG A 261 -7.83 -5.41 -15.64
N PRO A 262 -6.63 -5.04 -15.14
CA PRO A 262 -6.30 -5.15 -13.72
C PRO A 262 -7.13 -4.20 -12.85
N CYS A 263 -7.24 -4.48 -11.54
CA CYS A 263 -7.76 -3.49 -10.60
C CYS A 263 -6.94 -2.21 -10.74
N ARG A 264 -7.59 -1.05 -10.74
CA ARG A 264 -6.90 0.22 -10.95
C ARG A 264 -7.39 1.28 -9.98
N THR A 265 -6.46 2.02 -9.39
CA THR A 265 -6.71 3.28 -8.69
C THR A 265 -6.05 4.40 -9.48
N THR A 266 -6.64 5.59 -9.48
CA THR A 266 -6.00 6.79 -10.05
C THR A 266 -6.06 7.92 -9.03
N ARG A 267 -4.91 8.51 -8.70
CA ARG A 267 -4.74 9.60 -7.74
C ARG A 267 -4.42 10.87 -8.53
N ALA A 268 -5.42 11.72 -8.77
CA ALA A 268 -5.28 12.99 -9.52
C ALA A 268 -4.61 14.10 -8.70
N VAL A 269 -3.57 13.74 -7.97
CA VAL A 269 -2.69 14.67 -7.24
C VAL A 269 -1.38 14.75 -8.00
N SER A 270 -0.61 15.82 -7.76
CA SER A 270 0.78 15.85 -8.23
C SER A 270 1.44 14.52 -7.89
N THR A 271 2.16 13.94 -8.85
CA THR A 271 2.99 12.75 -8.58
C THR A 271 3.99 13.02 -7.46
N GLY A 272 4.27 14.29 -7.19
CA GLY A 272 5.35 14.75 -6.34
C GLY A 272 6.71 14.64 -7.03
N ILE A 273 6.80 14.01 -8.20
CA ILE A 273 8.06 13.77 -8.92
C ILE A 273 8.30 14.90 -9.94
N PRO A 274 9.47 15.58 -9.92
CA PRO A 274 9.73 16.74 -10.78
C PRO A 274 9.54 16.43 -12.25
N GLY A 275 8.78 17.27 -12.95
CA GLY A 275 8.51 17.11 -14.39
C GLY A 275 7.67 15.87 -14.76
N ALA A 276 7.50 14.89 -13.87
CA ALA A 276 6.72 13.69 -14.14
C ALA A 276 5.24 13.98 -13.93
N LYS A 277 4.51 13.98 -15.03
CA LYS A 277 3.09 14.23 -15.07
C LYS A 277 2.29 12.98 -14.73
N VAL A 278 2.88 11.80 -14.78
CA VAL A 278 2.21 10.54 -14.49
C VAL A 278 3.13 9.53 -13.80
N MET A 279 2.54 8.75 -12.89
CA MET A 279 3.16 7.66 -12.14
C MET A 279 2.18 6.48 -12.02
N CYS A 280 2.63 5.23 -11.91
CA CYS A 280 1.78 4.09 -11.56
C CYS A 280 2.48 3.10 -10.62
N GLU A 281 1.86 2.78 -9.50
CA GLU A 281 2.16 1.59 -8.69
C GLU A 281 1.37 0.42 -9.27
N ILE A 282 1.85 -0.80 -9.09
CA ILE A 282 1.29 -2.00 -9.68
C ILE A 282 1.41 -3.11 -8.65
N THR A 283 0.39 -3.93 -8.48
CA THR A 283 0.50 -5.28 -7.91
C THR A 283 0.19 -6.26 -9.02
N ALA A 284 0.91 -7.34 -9.11
CA ALA A 284 0.79 -8.39 -10.09
C ALA A 284 0.74 -9.74 -9.37
N VAL A 285 0.34 -10.79 -10.07
CA VAL A 285 0.43 -12.17 -9.61
C VAL A 285 1.31 -12.97 -10.57
N ALA A 286 2.20 -13.79 -10.02
CA ALA A 286 3.07 -14.66 -10.76
C ALA A 286 2.74 -16.13 -10.47
N PRO A 287 2.92 -17.04 -11.44
CA PRO A 287 2.97 -18.47 -11.15
C PRO A 287 4.14 -18.77 -10.20
N ARG A 288 3.96 -19.69 -9.25
CA ARG A 288 5.07 -20.13 -8.38
C ARG A 288 6.20 -20.70 -9.22
N ARG A 289 7.42 -20.21 -8.99
CA ARG A 289 8.62 -20.92 -9.47
C ARG A 289 8.74 -22.22 -8.68
N GLY A 290 8.79 -23.34 -9.40
CA GLY A 290 9.05 -24.66 -8.82
C GLY A 290 10.45 -24.78 -8.23
#